data_AF-A0A3C2BQJ7-F1
#
_entry.id   AF-A0A3C2BQJ7-F1
#
_cell.length_a   1.000
_cell.length_b   1.000
_cell.length_c   1.000
_cell.angle_alpha   90.00
_cell.angle_beta   90.00
_cell.angle_gamma   90.00
#
_symmetry.space_group_name_H-M   'P 1'
#
loop_
_entity.id
_entity.type
_entity.pdbx_description
1 polymer ?
#
loop_
_entity_poly.entity_id
_entity_poly.type
_entity_poly.pdbx_seq_one_letter_code
_entity_poly.pdbx_strand_id
1 'polypeptide(L)' 'MKSKDLLGRRGEELAAGYLESLGMLVVERNWRCTEGEIDIVALDGDALVIAEVKTRRSLDYG' A
#
# COMPACT_ATOMS: atom_id res chain seq x y z
N MET A 1 17.52 0.80 11.44
CA MET A 1 16.26 0.53 10.72
C MET A 1 15.57 -0.63 11.43
N LYS A 2 14.35 -0.46 11.95
CA LYS A 2 13.72 -1.51 12.77
C LYS A 2 13.20 -2.61 11.84
N SER A 3 13.26 -3.87 12.26
CA SER A 3 12.87 -5.05 11.47
C SER A 3 11.38 -5.05 11.06
N LYS A 4 10.54 -4.29 11.77
CA LYS A 4 9.13 -4.06 11.41
C LYS A 4 8.98 -3.21 10.15
N ASP A 5 9.87 -2.23 9.93
CA ASP A 5 9.82 -1.32 8.79
C ASP A 5 10.12 -2.06 7.48
N LEU A 6 11.02 -3.04 7.51
CA LEU A 6 11.34 -3.91 6.37
C LEU A 6 10.16 -4.81 5.99
N LEU A 7 9.44 -5.33 6.98
CA LEU A 7 8.25 -6.17 6.76
C LEU A 7 7.10 -5.34 6.18
N GLY A 8 6.91 -4.11 6.66
CA GLY A 8 5.93 -3.16 6.13
C GLY A 8 6.20 -2.85 4.66
N ARG A 9 7.42 -2.41 4.33
CA ARG A 9 7.81 -2.08 2.94
C ARG A 9 7.62 -3.24 1.98
N ARG A 10 7.97 -4.46 2.39
CA ARG A 10 7.78 -5.65 1.55
C ARG A 10 6.29 -5.94 1.33
N GLY A 11 5.44 -5.73 2.33
CA GLY A 11 4.00 -5.89 2.16
C GLY A 11 3.42 -4.84 1.20
N GLU A 12 3.85 -3.59 1.32
CA GLU A 12 3.45 -2.52 0.42
C GLU A 12 3.91 -2.77 -1.02
N GLU A 13 5.13 -3.27 -1.22
CA GLU A 13 5.63 -3.64 -2.55
C GLU A 13 4.78 -4.76 -3.19
N LEU A 14 4.42 -5.79 -2.41
CA LEU A 14 3.54 -6.85 -2.89
C LEU A 14 2.12 -6.34 -3.17
N ALA A 15 1.60 -5.43 -2.34
CA ALA A 15 0.30 -4.82 -2.54
C ALA A 15 0.27 -3.97 -3.81
N ALA A 16 1.28 -3.15 -4.05
CA ALA A 16 1.42 -2.36 -5.27
C ALA A 16 1.44 -3.25 -6.52
N GLY A 17 2.29 -4.28 -6.53
CA GLY A 17 2.36 -5.22 -7.66
C GLY A 17 1.06 -6.00 -7.87
N TYR A 18 0.31 -6.29 -6.81
CA TYR A 18 -1.01 -6.89 -6.92
C TYR A 18 -2.02 -5.94 -7.57
N LEU A 19 -2.07 -4.67 -7.17
CA LEU A 19 -2.95 -3.67 -7.77
C LEU A 19 -2.61 -3.46 -9.26
N GLU A 20 -1.33 -3.38 -9.60
CA GLU A 20 -0.86 -3.32 -11.00
C GLU A 20 -1.31 -4.57 -11.78
N SER A 21 -1.24 -5.76 -11.17
CA SER A 21 -1.67 -7.00 -11.82
C SER A 21 -3.19 -7.07 -12.08
N LEU A 22 -3.98 -6.29 -11.34
CA LEU A 22 -5.41 -6.10 -11.58
C LEU A 22 -5.70 -5.04 -12.66
N GLY A 23 -4.68 -4.41 -13.22
CA GLY A 23 -4.81 -3.37 -14.25
C GLY A 23 -4.90 -1.95 -13.72
N MET A 24 -4.73 -1.74 -12.41
CA MET A 24 -4.70 -0.41 -11.82
C MET A 24 -3.36 0.28 -12.09
N LEU A 25 -3.38 1.59 -12.24
CA LEU A 25 -2.17 2.41 -12.31
C LEU A 25 -1.80 2.88 -10.90
N VAL A 26 -0.71 2.36 -10.33
CA VAL A 26 -0.14 2.91 -9.10
C VAL A 26 0.49 4.27 -9.42
N VAL A 27 -0.04 5.33 -8.80
CA VAL A 27 0.38 6.72 -9.04
C VAL A 27 1.48 7.12 -8.07
N GLU A 28 1.34 6.75 -6.80
CA GLU A 28 2.29 7.11 -5.76
C GLU A 28 2.26 6.07 -4.63
N ARG A 29 3.39 5.93 -3.93
CA ARG A 29 3.54 5.05 -2.76
C ARG A 29 4.16 5.83 -1.61
N ASN A 30 3.80 5.51 -0.37
CA ASN A 30 4.19 6.26 0.82
C ASN A 30 3.93 7.77 0.68
N TRP A 31 2.77 8.15 0.13
CA TRP A 31 2.42 9.55 -0.05
C TRP A 31 2.22 10.23 1.31
N ARG A 32 2.72 11.45 1.46
CA ARG A 32 2.71 12.20 2.71
C ARG A 32 2.37 13.66 2.46
N CYS A 33 1.54 14.24 3.32
CA CYS A 33 1.30 15.68 3.41
C CYS A 33 1.32 16.14 4.86
N THR A 34 1.00 17.41 5.11
CA THR A 34 0.91 17.98 6.45
C THR A 34 -0.20 17.35 7.31
N GLU A 35 -1.24 16.84 6.68
CA GLU A 35 -2.44 16.29 7.30
C GLU A 35 -2.38 14.78 7.54
N GLY A 36 -1.44 14.06 6.90
CA GLY A 36 -1.33 12.62 7.07
C GLY A 36 -0.48 11.90 6.04
N GLU A 37 -0.68 10.59 5.97
CA GLU A 37 0.01 9.67 5.07
C GLU A 37 -0.97 8.70 4.43
N ILE A 38 -0.62 8.20 3.24
CA ILE A 38 -1.32 7.17 2.50
C ILE A 38 -0.28 6.17 1.98
N ASP A 39 -0.49 4.88 2.23
CA ASP A 39 0.44 3.85 1.78
C ASP A 39 0.53 3.74 0.25
N ILE A 40 -0.62 3.63 -0.45
CA ILE A 40 -0.67 3.54 -1.91
C ILE A 40 -1.82 4.38 -2.47
N VAL A 41 -1.52 5.17 -3.50
CA VAL A 41 -2.49 5.89 -4.34
C VAL A 41 -2.48 5.27 -5.73
N ALA A 42 -3.64 4.84 -6.23
CA ALA A 42 -3.79 4.22 -7.54
C ALA A 42 -5.01 4.75 -8.30
N LEU A 43 -5.07 4.46 -9.60
CA LEU A 43 -6.22 4.70 -10.47
C LEU A 43 -6.73 3.38 -11.05
N ASP A 44 -8.04 3.18 -10.97
CA ASP A 44 -8.76 2.13 -11.68
C ASP A 44 -9.76 2.80 -12.65
N GLY A 45 -9.34 2.98 -13.90
CA GLY A 45 -10.06 3.83 -14.85
C GLY A 45 -10.10 5.29 -14.38
N ASP A 46 -11.30 5.78 -14.07
CA ASP A 46 -11.56 7.12 -13.54
C ASP A 46 -11.68 7.17 -12.01
N ALA A 47 -11.58 6.03 -11.33
CA ALA A 47 -11.67 5.95 -9.88
C ALA A 47 -10.29 6.15 -9.21
N LEU A 48 -10.24 7.06 -8.24
CA LEU A 48 -9.10 7.18 -7.32
C LEU A 48 -9.21 6.14 -6.21
N VAL A 49 -8.19 5.30 -6.08
CA VAL A 49 -8.12 4.24 -5.08
C VAL A 49 -7.05 4.58 -4.04
N ILE A 50 -7.46 4.62 -2.77
CA ILE A 50 -6.59 4.80 -1.61
C ILE A 50 -6.49 3.46 -0.89
N ALA A 51 -5.31 2.87 -0.83
CA ALA A 51 -5.09 1.57 -0.21
C ALA A 51 -4.14 1.66 0.98
N GLU A 52 -4.65 1.31 2.16
CA GLU A 52 -3.88 1.15 3.40
C GLU A 52 -3.38 -0.29 3.51
N VAL A 53 -2.08 -0.50 3.76
CA VAL A 53 -1.44 -1.80 3.72
C VAL A 53 -1.03 -2.25 5.13
N LYS A 54 -1.58 -3.40 5.56
CA LYS A 54 -1.20 -4.05 6.81
C LYS A 54 -0.58 -5.43 6.57
N THR A 55 0.72 -5.55 6.83
CA THR A 55 1.42 -6.84 6.83
C THR A 55 1.23 -7.57 8.16
N ARG A 56 0.69 -8.80 8.11
CA ARG A 56 0.49 -9.65 9.29
C ARG A 56 1.13 -11.02 9.13
N ARG A 57 1.46 -11.65 10.27
CA ARG A 57 2.07 -13.00 10.33
C ARG A 57 1.06 -14.11 10.67
N SER A 58 -0.11 -13.74 11.19
CA SER A 58 -1.19 -14.67 11.49
C SER A 58 -2.54 -14.03 11.12
N LEU A 59 -3.58 -14.85 11.09
CA LEU A 59 -4.96 -14.42 10.85
C LEU A 59 -5.72 -14.11 12.14
N ASP A 60 -5.10 -14.31 13.30
CA ASP A 60 -5.84 -14.47 14.56
C ASP A 60 -6.45 -13.19 15.11
N TYR A 61 -6.08 -12.00 14.62
CA TYR A 61 -6.74 -10.73 14.95
C TYR A 61 -6.58 -9.72 13.79
N GLY A 62 -7.54 -8.79 13.68
CA GLY A 62 -7.60 -7.71 12.70
C GLY A 62 -8.72 -6.72 13.01
#